data_AF-A0A3B3XZR3-F1
#
_entry.id   AF-A0A3B3XZR3-F1
#
_cell.length_a   1.000
_cell.length_b   1.000
_cell.length_c   1.000
_cell.angle_alpha   90.00
_cell.angle_beta   90.00
_cell.angle_gamma   90.00
#
_symmetry.space_group_name_H-M   'P 1'
#
loop_
_entity.id
_entity.type
_entity.pdbx_description
1 polymer ?
#
loop_
_entity_poly.entity_id
_entity_poly.type
_entity_poly.pdbx_seq_one_letter_code
_entity_poly.pdbx_strand_id
1 'polypeptide(L)'
;MSSGILGGPSFDQIRFVPPVAEAAVFLVSRGRFGVIRECRENATGKIYMAKIIPYSQESKQGVLKEYEILKSLHSEKVMALHEAYVTPRYLVLLFKCSFFLRFRYSEDDVVGYLVQILQAVEYLHNHRVLHLDLKPENILVTNLNVVKIVDFGSAQSFNPLNLEPKGTGAGTLEYMGKDPCHNSSSTLQNKSTV
;
A
#
# COMPACT_ATOMS: atom_id res chain seq x y z
N MET A 1 25.60 10.93 -2.66
CA MET A 1 24.74 11.31 -3.78
C MET A 1 23.85 10.12 -4.10
N SER A 2 22.62 10.10 -3.58
CA SER A 2 21.64 9.06 -3.89
C SER A 2 20.95 9.43 -5.20
N SER A 3 21.42 8.87 -6.31
CA SER A 3 20.76 8.95 -7.60
C SER A 3 19.39 8.27 -7.54
N GLY A 4 18.35 8.91 -8.08
CA GLY A 4 17.04 8.29 -8.27
C GLY A 4 17.17 7.02 -9.13
N ILE A 5 16.39 5.99 -8.80
CA ILE A 5 16.46 4.67 -9.43
C ILE A 5 15.63 4.62 -10.73
N LEU A 6 14.70 5.57 -10.93
CA LEU A 6 13.74 5.61 -12.03
C LEU A 6 13.84 6.89 -12.90
N GLY A 7 14.90 7.70 -12.72
CA GLY A 7 15.16 8.88 -13.56
C GLY A 7 14.44 10.17 -13.14
N GLY A 8 13.82 10.19 -11.96
CA GLY A 8 13.27 11.39 -11.31
C GLY A 8 14.32 12.35 -10.71
N PRO A 9 13.88 13.43 -10.04
CA PRO A 9 14.77 14.43 -9.46
C PRO A 9 15.75 13.81 -8.46
N SER A 10 16.90 14.45 -8.23
CA SER A 10 17.80 13.98 -7.16
C SER A 10 17.14 14.16 -5.80
N PHE A 11 17.46 13.28 -4.84
CA PHE A 11 16.86 13.34 -3.49
C PHE A 11 17.01 14.72 -2.83
N ASP A 12 18.12 15.42 -3.11
CA ASP A 12 18.42 16.75 -2.58
C ASP A 12 17.48 17.85 -3.11
N GLN A 13 16.73 17.59 -4.20
CA GLN A 13 15.70 18.49 -4.72
C GLN A 13 14.33 18.29 -4.06
N ILE A 14 14.20 17.34 -3.12
CA ILE A 14 12.95 17.06 -2.40
C ILE A 14 13.00 17.69 -1.01
N ARG A 15 12.09 18.62 -0.75
CA ARG A 15 11.94 19.29 0.54
C ARG A 15 10.74 18.72 1.30
N PHE A 16 10.98 18.16 2.47
CA PHE A 16 9.90 17.74 3.38
C PHE A 16 9.21 18.95 3.99
N VAL A 17 7.88 18.96 3.94
CA VAL A 17 7.06 20.01 4.54
C VAL A 17 6.86 19.68 6.03
N PRO A 18 6.83 20.68 6.94
CA PRO A 18 6.38 20.46 8.31
C PRO A 18 4.95 19.87 8.32
N PRO A 19 4.59 19.03 9.29
CA PRO A 19 3.26 18.46 9.34
C PRO A 19 2.22 19.57 9.48
N VAL A 20 1.35 19.73 8.48
CA VAL A 20 0.12 20.52 8.55
C VAL A 20 -1.03 19.60 8.97
N ALA A 21 -2.00 20.14 9.72
CA ALA A 21 -3.07 19.35 10.33
C ALA A 21 -3.90 18.49 9.34
N GLU A 22 -3.98 18.87 8.06
CA GLU A 22 -4.68 18.10 7.01
C GLU A 22 -3.90 16.89 6.48
N ALA A 23 -2.56 16.87 6.59
CA ALA A 23 -1.75 15.69 6.26
C ALA A 23 -1.98 14.54 7.27
N ALA A 24 -2.68 14.80 8.37
CA ALA A 24 -3.00 13.84 9.41
C ALA A 24 -3.78 12.61 8.90
N VAL A 25 -4.49 12.72 7.78
CA VAL A 25 -5.24 11.60 7.18
C VAL A 25 -4.31 10.45 6.77
N PHE A 26 -3.11 10.75 6.29
CA PHE A 26 -2.10 9.76 5.92
C PHE A 26 -1.19 9.34 7.09
N LEU A 27 -1.19 10.11 8.18
CA LEU A 27 -0.42 9.84 9.40
C LEU A 27 -1.05 8.75 10.29
N VAL A 28 -2.27 8.29 9.98
CA VAL A 28 -2.98 7.30 10.80
C VAL A 28 -2.35 5.90 10.71
N SER A 29 -1.61 5.59 9.64
CA SER A 29 -0.85 4.34 9.53
C SER A 29 0.53 4.44 10.22
N ARG A 30 0.56 4.71 11.53
CA ARG A 30 1.79 4.58 12.36
C ARG A 30 2.23 3.12 12.56
N GLY A 31 1.45 2.14 12.13
CA GLY A 31 1.79 0.72 12.28
C GLY A 31 2.86 0.27 11.28
N ARG A 32 3.80 -0.57 11.74
CA ARG A 32 4.79 -1.46 11.04
C ARG A 32 5.54 -0.98 9.77
N PHE A 33 5.03 -0.03 8.99
CA PHE A 33 5.32 0.20 7.57
C PHE A 33 6.00 1.55 7.28
N GLY A 34 6.49 2.26 8.30
CA GLY A 34 7.22 3.52 8.13
C GLY A 34 6.39 4.77 8.41
N VAL A 35 6.92 5.93 8.04
CA VAL A 35 6.29 7.24 8.24
C VAL A 35 5.93 7.85 6.90
N ILE A 36 4.68 8.31 6.75
CA ILE A 36 4.26 9.09 5.58
C ILE A 36 4.47 10.58 5.85
N ARG A 37 5.09 11.29 4.90
CA ARG A 37 5.28 12.75 4.96
C ARG A 37 4.94 13.40 3.63
N GLU A 38 4.33 14.58 3.68
CA GLU A 38 4.26 15.46 2.51
C GLU A 38 5.64 16.03 2.20
N CYS A 39 5.97 16.10 0.91
CA CYS A 39 7.17 16.74 0.41
C CYS A 39 6.89 17.50 -0.89
N ARG A 40 7.77 18.44 -1.20
CA ARG A 40 7.68 19.32 -2.36
C ARG A 40 8.98 19.24 -3.17
N GLU A 41 8.85 19.12 -4.48
CA GLU A 41 9.99 19.24 -5.40
C GLU A 41 10.37 20.72 -5.55
N ASN A 42 11.63 21.06 -5.27
CA ASN A 42 12.11 22.44 -5.27
C ASN A 42 12.00 23.11 -6.63
N ALA A 43 12.28 22.38 -7.72
CA ALA A 43 12.31 22.93 -9.07
C ALA A 43 10.90 23.28 -9.59
N THR A 44 9.91 22.42 -9.31
CA THR A 44 8.56 22.54 -9.90
C THR A 44 7.50 23.01 -8.92
N GLY A 45 7.79 22.95 -7.62
CA GLY A 45 6.81 23.18 -6.56
C GLY A 45 5.74 22.09 -6.44
N LYS A 46 5.83 20.97 -7.18
CA LYS A 46 4.86 19.87 -7.11
C LYS A 46 4.90 19.17 -5.75
N ILE A 47 3.73 18.76 -5.29
CA ILE A 47 3.53 18.07 -4.01
C ILE A 47 3.53 16.56 -4.22
N TYR A 48 4.21 15.85 -3.33
CA TYR A 48 4.33 14.39 -3.32
C TYR A 48 4.15 13.86 -1.90
N MET A 49 3.79 12.58 -1.79
CA MET A 49 3.80 11.86 -0.52
C MET A 49 4.99 10.91 -0.47
N ALA A 50 5.73 10.95 0.63
CA ALA A 50 6.90 10.14 0.85
C ALA A 50 6.60 9.09 1.94
N LYS A 51 6.65 7.80 1.58
CA LYS A 51 6.67 6.70 2.55
C LYS A 51 8.13 6.41 2.92
N ILE A 52 8.49 6.68 4.17
CA ILE A 52 9.84 6.52 4.70
C ILE A 52 9.88 5.24 5.54
N ILE A 53 10.52 4.21 5.01
CA ILE A 53 10.57 2.87 5.61
C ILE A 53 11.97 2.66 6.18
N PRO A 54 12.12 2.30 7.47
CA PRO A 54 13.42 1.90 8.01
C PRO A 54 14.02 0.76 7.20
N TYR A 55 15.28 0.94 6.79
CA TYR A 55 16.01 0.01 5.96
C TYR A 55 17.25 -0.48 6.71
N SER A 56 17.36 -1.80 6.87
CA SER A 56 18.57 -2.50 7.30
C SER A 56 18.91 -3.58 6.26
N GLN A 57 20.14 -4.08 6.27
CA GLN A 57 20.51 -5.17 5.35
C GLN A 57 19.68 -6.44 5.60
N GLU A 58 19.26 -6.68 6.84
CA GLU A 58 18.41 -7.81 7.23
C GLU A 58 16.96 -7.65 6.73
N SER A 59 16.42 -6.43 6.71
CA SER A 59 15.06 -6.17 6.22
C SER A 59 14.96 -5.96 4.70
N LYS A 60 16.10 -5.98 3.99
CA LYS A 60 16.22 -5.66 2.57
C LYS A 60 15.23 -6.42 1.67
N GLN A 61 15.07 -7.73 1.88
CA GLN A 61 14.20 -8.55 1.03
C GLN A 61 12.72 -8.18 1.18
N GLY A 62 12.26 -7.89 2.40
CA GLY A 62 10.87 -7.48 2.65
C GLY A 62 10.59 -6.07 2.16
N VAL A 63 11.51 -5.15 2.42
CA VAL A 63 11.36 -3.72 2.10
C VAL A 63 11.46 -3.45 0.59
N LEU A 64 12.35 -4.14 -0.13
CA LEU A 64 12.45 -4.00 -1.58
C LEU A 64 11.30 -4.68 -2.33
N LYS A 65 10.62 -5.66 -1.73
CA LYS A 65 9.47 -6.32 -2.36
C LYS A 65 8.33 -5.34 -2.65
N GLU A 66 8.01 -4.47 -1.70
CA GLU A 66 6.98 -3.44 -1.91
C GLU A 66 7.38 -2.52 -3.08
N TYR A 67 8.64 -2.10 -3.13
CA TYR A 67 9.17 -1.30 -4.23
C TYR A 67 9.06 -2.01 -5.59
N GLU A 68 9.48 -3.27 -5.70
CA GLU A 68 9.42 -4.02 -6.97
C GLU A 68 7.99 -4.22 -7.46
N ILE A 69 7.05 -4.49 -6.54
CA ILE A 69 5.62 -4.57 -6.88
C ILE A 69 5.15 -3.21 -7.41
N LEU A 70 5.35 -2.14 -6.65
CA LEU A 70 4.89 -0.80 -7.04
C LEU A 70 5.49 -0.32 -8.36
N LYS A 71 6.77 -0.64 -8.62
CA LYS A 71 7.46 -0.33 -9.88
C LYS A 71 6.82 -1.00 -11.09
N SER A 72 6.22 -2.18 -10.92
CA SER A 72 5.56 -2.91 -12.01
C SER A 72 4.17 -2.37 -12.35
N LEU A 73 3.56 -1.58 -11.46
CA LEU A 73 2.16 -1.16 -11.56
C LEU A 73 2.00 0.24 -12.16
N HIS A 74 1.17 0.33 -13.19
CA HIS A 74 0.84 1.54 -13.92
C HIS A 74 -0.67 1.57 -14.20
N SER A 75 -1.46 2.07 -13.24
CA SER A 75 -2.91 2.18 -13.35
C SER A 75 -3.41 3.44 -12.67
N GLU A 76 -4.47 4.05 -13.21
CA GLU A 76 -5.13 5.19 -12.57
C GLU A 76 -5.77 4.81 -11.23
N LYS A 77 -6.09 3.52 -11.02
CA LYS A 77 -6.72 3.01 -9.79
C LYS A 77 -5.72 2.54 -8.72
N VAL A 78 -4.42 2.63 -8.99
CA VAL A 78 -3.35 2.35 -8.04
C VAL A 78 -2.56 3.63 -7.81
N MET A 79 -2.09 3.86 -6.59
CA MET A 79 -1.20 4.99 -6.33
C MET A 79 0.15 4.80 -7.03
N ALA A 80 0.42 5.65 -8.01
CA ALA A 80 1.61 5.55 -8.84
C ALA A 80 2.86 5.97 -8.05
N LEU A 81 3.83 5.05 -7.99
CA LEU A 81 5.19 5.35 -7.56
C LEU A 81 5.81 6.32 -8.56
N HIS A 82 6.21 7.50 -8.07
CA HIS A 82 6.91 8.47 -8.87
C HIS A 82 8.40 8.16 -8.93
N GLU A 83 9.01 7.92 -7.77
CA GLU A 83 10.46 7.75 -7.62
C GLU A 83 10.76 6.99 -6.32
N ALA A 84 11.93 6.36 -6.23
CA ALA A 84 12.37 5.69 -5.02
C ALA A 84 13.85 5.99 -4.72
N TYR A 85 14.17 6.10 -3.44
CA TYR A 85 15.53 6.37 -2.97
C TYR A 85 15.90 5.40 -1.86
N VAL A 86 17.08 4.80 -1.99
CA VAL A 86 17.67 4.00 -0.92
C VAL A 86 18.79 4.81 -0.28
N THR A 87 18.68 4.98 1.03
CA THR A 87 19.72 5.55 1.89
C THR A 87 20.28 4.45 2.80
N PRO A 88 21.41 4.66 3.49
CA PRO A 88 21.94 3.66 4.42
C PRO A 88 20.99 3.25 5.55
N ARG A 89 19.93 4.04 5.84
CA ARG A 89 18.99 3.81 6.96
C ARG A 89 17.53 3.73 6.55
N TYR A 90 17.18 4.14 5.33
CA TYR A 90 15.79 4.24 4.89
C TYR A 90 15.61 3.94 3.40
N LEU A 91 14.51 3.27 3.06
CA LEU A 91 13.90 3.32 1.74
C LEU A 91 12.85 4.43 1.74
N VAL A 92 12.91 5.32 0.76
CA VAL A 92 11.93 6.40 0.57
C VAL A 92 11.21 6.16 -0.75
N LEU A 93 9.89 5.97 -0.69
CA LEU A 93 9.02 5.84 -1.84
C LEU A 93 8.24 7.14 -2.03
N LEU A 94 8.43 7.82 -3.15
CA LEU A 94 7.68 9.02 -3.51
C LEU A 94 6.50 8.67 -4.39
N PHE A 95 5.32 9.14 -4.00
CA PHE A 95 4.07 8.95 -4.72
C PHE A 95 3.53 10.29 -5.19
N LYS A 96 2.95 10.29 -6.40
CA LYS A 96 2.20 11.47 -6.87
C LYS A 96 0.94 11.61 -6.03
N CYS A 97 0.79 12.79 -5.44
CA CYS A 97 -0.32 13.12 -4.56
C CYS A 97 -1.19 14.18 -5.22
N SER A 98 -2.46 13.86 -5.44
CA SER A 98 -3.52 14.83 -5.76
C SER A 98 -4.38 15.06 -4.52
N PHE A 99 -5.12 16.16 -4.45
CA PHE A 99 -6.02 16.43 -3.33
C PHE A 99 -7.01 15.26 -3.13
N PHE A 100 -7.05 14.71 -1.92
CA PHE A 100 -7.92 13.59 -1.55
C PHE A 100 -9.10 14.10 -0.72
N LEU A 101 -10.28 13.54 -0.95
CA LEU A 101 -11.49 13.84 -0.20
C LEU A 101 -11.84 12.69 0.74
N ARG A 102 -12.61 13.00 1.77
CA ARG A 102 -13.32 11.98 2.54
C ARG A 102 -14.39 11.33 1.66
N PHE A 103 -14.64 10.04 1.91
CA PHE A 103 -15.72 9.31 1.27
C PHE A 103 -17.05 10.06 1.42
N ARG A 104 -17.78 10.13 0.31
CA ARG A 104 -19.21 10.43 0.34
C ARG A 104 -19.97 9.12 0.52
N TYR A 105 -20.97 9.09 1.39
CA TYR A 105 -21.64 7.85 1.76
C TYR A 105 -23.05 7.73 1.18
N SER A 106 -23.31 8.32 0.00
CA SER A 106 -24.55 8.03 -0.72
C SER A 106 -24.46 6.65 -1.36
N GLU A 107 -25.60 5.98 -1.55
CA GLU A 107 -25.64 4.64 -2.16
C GLU A 107 -25.00 4.66 -3.56
N ASP A 108 -25.35 5.66 -4.37
CA ASP A 108 -24.80 5.85 -5.72
C ASP A 108 -23.27 6.04 -5.68
N ASP A 109 -22.75 6.84 -4.75
CA ASP A 109 -21.31 7.03 -4.59
C ASP A 109 -20.62 5.73 -4.19
N VAL A 110 -21.19 4.98 -3.24
CA VAL A 110 -20.64 3.71 -2.75
C VAL A 110 -20.59 2.67 -3.87
N VAL A 111 -21.66 2.55 -4.66
CA VAL A 111 -21.66 1.67 -5.84
C VAL A 111 -20.55 2.09 -6.81
N GLY A 112 -20.41 3.39 -7.06
CA GLY A 112 -19.33 3.93 -7.90
C GLY A 112 -17.92 3.60 -7.38
N TYR A 113 -17.71 3.65 -6.07
CA TYR A 113 -16.42 3.26 -5.48
C TYR A 113 -16.18 1.75 -5.59
N LEU A 114 -17.17 0.92 -5.30
CA LEU A 114 -17.05 -0.53 -5.38
C LEU A 114 -16.67 -0.99 -6.78
N VAL A 115 -17.29 -0.44 -7.82
CA VAL A 115 -16.93 -0.74 -9.21
C VAL A 115 -15.47 -0.41 -9.48
N GLN A 116 -15.00 0.76 -9.03
CA GLN A 116 -13.59 1.16 -9.23
C GLN A 116 -12.61 0.31 -8.42
N ILE A 117 -12.98 -0.11 -7.21
CA ILE A 117 -12.18 -1.02 -6.38
C ILE A 117 -12.04 -2.37 -7.10
N LEU A 118 -13.13 -2.91 -7.64
CA LEU A 118 -13.11 -4.18 -8.37
C LEU A 118 -12.26 -4.10 -9.64
N GLN A 119 -12.34 -3.00 -10.39
CA GLN A 119 -11.46 -2.74 -11.54
C GLN A 119 -9.98 -2.69 -11.13
N ALA A 120 -9.67 -2.08 -9.99
CA ALA A 120 -8.32 -2.04 -9.46
C ALA A 120 -7.81 -3.44 -9.08
N VAL A 121 -8.66 -4.24 -8.44
CA VAL A 121 -8.35 -5.63 -8.07
C VAL A 121 -8.13 -6.50 -9.30
N GLU A 122 -9.00 -6.39 -10.30
CA GLU A 122 -8.82 -7.06 -11.60
C GLU A 122 -7.47 -6.69 -12.24
N TYR A 123 -7.14 -5.40 -12.27
CA TYR A 123 -5.85 -4.93 -12.75
C TYR A 123 -4.67 -5.59 -12.00
N LEU A 124 -4.71 -5.61 -10.66
CA LEU A 124 -3.66 -6.23 -9.85
C LEU A 124 -3.53 -7.74 -10.14
N HIS A 125 -4.64 -8.46 -10.23
CA HIS A 125 -4.66 -9.88 -10.50
C HIS A 125 -4.11 -10.21 -11.90
N ASN A 126 -4.44 -9.40 -12.91
CA ASN A 126 -3.87 -9.53 -14.25
C ASN A 126 -2.35 -9.31 -14.28
N HIS A 127 -1.81 -8.52 -13.34
CA HIS A 127 -0.38 -8.32 -13.13
C HIS A 127 0.23 -9.31 -12.14
N ARG A 128 -0.50 -10.37 -11.78
CA ARG A 128 -0.08 -11.42 -10.84
C ARG A 128 0.26 -10.90 -9.44
N VAL A 129 -0.43 -9.85 -8.98
CA VAL A 129 -0.25 -9.24 -7.66
C VAL A 129 -1.49 -9.46 -6.81
N LEU A 130 -1.31 -10.00 -5.61
CA LEU A 130 -2.30 -10.02 -4.54
C LEU A 130 -2.01 -8.87 -3.57
N HIS A 131 -3.02 -8.05 -3.24
CA HIS A 131 -2.84 -6.95 -2.28
C HIS A 131 -2.78 -7.41 -0.82
N LEU A 132 -3.67 -8.34 -0.43
CA LEU A 132 -3.78 -8.96 0.90
C LEU A 132 -4.10 -8.02 2.09
N ASP A 133 -4.41 -6.74 1.87
CA ASP A 133 -4.78 -5.81 2.95
C ASP A 133 -5.74 -4.73 2.41
N LEU A 134 -6.76 -5.17 1.67
CA LEU A 134 -7.81 -4.26 1.18
C LEU A 134 -8.76 -3.95 2.32
N LYS A 135 -8.80 -2.69 2.71
CA LYS A 135 -9.63 -2.12 3.77
C LYS A 135 -9.84 -0.63 3.50
N PRO A 136 -10.87 0.01 4.06
CA PRO A 136 -11.18 1.41 3.79
C PRO A 136 -10.01 2.37 4.02
N GLU A 137 -9.12 2.08 4.98
CA GLU A 137 -7.93 2.88 5.29
C GLU A 137 -6.89 2.87 4.16
N ASN A 138 -6.89 1.82 3.34
CA ASN A 138 -6.00 1.64 2.19
C ASN A 138 -6.66 2.01 0.86
N ILE A 139 -7.80 2.71 0.90
CA ILE A 139 -8.54 3.18 -0.27
C ILE A 139 -8.70 4.69 -0.17
N LEU A 140 -8.14 5.40 -1.14
CA LEU A 140 -8.25 6.85 -1.25
C LEU A 140 -9.22 7.24 -2.35
N VAL A 141 -9.93 8.34 -2.14
CA VAL A 141 -10.79 8.96 -3.16
C VAL A 141 -10.26 10.35 -3.45
N THR A 142 -9.96 10.63 -4.72
CA THR A 142 -9.53 11.96 -5.16
C THR A 142 -10.72 12.92 -5.23
N ASN A 143 -10.44 14.22 -5.34
CA ASN A 143 -11.46 15.23 -5.63
C ASN A 143 -12.23 15.03 -6.94
N LEU A 144 -11.70 14.20 -7.86
CA LEU A 144 -12.34 13.81 -9.12
C LEU A 144 -13.15 12.51 -9.01
N ASN A 145 -13.46 12.05 -7.80
CA ASN A 145 -14.18 10.80 -7.52
C ASN A 145 -13.46 9.54 -8.03
N VAL A 146 -12.14 9.62 -8.24
CA VAL A 146 -11.31 8.48 -8.65
C VAL A 146 -10.77 7.76 -7.42
N VAL A 147 -11.00 6.45 -7.35
CA VAL A 147 -10.43 5.56 -6.33
C VAL A 147 -8.96 5.26 -6.64
N LYS A 148 -8.13 5.26 -5.59
CA LYS A 148 -6.75 4.79 -5.62
C LYS A 148 -6.49 3.83 -4.46
N ILE A 149 -6.07 2.61 -4.78
CA ILE A 149 -5.54 1.65 -3.80
C ILE A 149 -4.12 2.08 -3.38
N VAL A 150 -3.86 2.01 -2.08
CA VAL A 150 -2.57 2.33 -1.46
C VAL A 150 -2.08 1.21 -0.55
N ASP A 151 -0.82 1.32 -0.13
CA ASP A 151 -0.12 0.43 0.81
C ASP A 151 0.04 -1.03 0.35
N PHE A 152 1.15 -1.29 -0.35
CA PHE A 152 1.48 -2.60 -0.88
C PHE A 152 2.43 -3.39 0.03
N GLY A 153 2.56 -2.99 1.30
CA GLY A 153 3.46 -3.63 2.26
C GLY A 153 3.17 -5.11 2.52
N SER A 154 1.90 -5.52 2.38
CA SER A 154 1.46 -6.92 2.50
C SER A 154 1.39 -7.65 1.15
N ALA A 155 1.58 -6.94 0.04
CA ALA A 155 1.32 -7.46 -1.29
C ALA A 155 2.31 -8.56 -1.69
N GLN A 156 1.84 -9.46 -2.56
CA GLN A 156 2.63 -10.60 -3.02
C GLN A 156 2.38 -10.90 -4.49
N SER A 157 3.45 -11.27 -5.19
CA SER A 157 3.30 -11.92 -6.49
C SER A 157 2.81 -13.36 -6.31
N PHE A 158 1.92 -13.80 -7.20
CA PHE A 158 1.43 -15.17 -7.25
C PHE A 158 1.64 -15.79 -8.64
N ASN A 159 1.66 -17.13 -8.70
CA ASN A 159 1.68 -17.85 -9.96
C ASN A 159 0.33 -18.58 -10.11
N PRO A 160 -0.48 -18.26 -11.13
CA PRO A 160 -1.75 -18.95 -11.37
C PRO A 160 -1.58 -20.46 -11.58
N LEU A 161 -0.41 -20.90 -12.06
CA LEU A 161 -0.09 -22.32 -12.30
C LEU A 161 0.46 -23.03 -11.07
N ASN A 162 0.82 -22.29 -10.02
CA ASN A 162 1.31 -22.85 -8.77
C ASN A 162 0.78 -22.05 -7.59
N LEU A 163 -0.49 -22.29 -7.26
CA LEU A 163 -1.18 -21.70 -6.12
C LEU A 163 -0.78 -22.44 -4.83
N GLU A 164 0.46 -22.26 -4.39
CA GLU A 164 0.83 -22.67 -3.04
C GLU A 164 0.03 -21.82 -2.04
N PRO A 165 -0.74 -22.43 -1.10
CA PRO A 165 -1.39 -21.69 -0.06
C PRO A 165 -0.31 -21.01 0.79
N LYS A 166 -0.08 -19.72 0.58
CA LYS A 166 0.76 -18.92 1.46
C LYS A 166 -0.03 -18.65 2.73
N GLY A 167 -0.12 -19.66 3.59
CA GLY A 167 -0.80 -19.65 4.89
C GLY A 167 -0.07 -18.82 5.95
N THR A 168 0.41 -17.63 5.59
CA THR A 168 1.07 -16.72 6.52
C THR A 168 0.16 -15.51 6.66
N GLY A 169 -0.41 -15.32 7.85
CA GLY A 169 -1.39 -14.28 8.20
C GLY A 169 -0.94 -12.84 7.88
N ALA A 170 -0.98 -12.48 6.60
CA ALA A 170 -0.68 -11.16 6.07
C ALA A 170 -1.99 -10.45 5.75
N GLY A 171 -2.17 -9.27 6.34
CA GLY A 171 -3.39 -8.48 6.26
C GLY A 171 -4.00 -8.21 7.64
N THR A 172 -5.05 -7.39 7.66
CA THR A 172 -5.77 -7.03 8.88
C THR A 172 -6.84 -8.08 9.19
N LEU A 173 -6.77 -8.70 10.38
CA LEU A 173 -7.55 -9.90 10.76
C LEU A 173 -9.07 -9.77 10.54
N GLU A 174 -9.63 -8.59 10.79
CA GLU A 174 -11.07 -8.34 10.66
C GLU A 174 -11.59 -8.35 9.21
N TYR A 175 -10.70 -8.18 8.22
CA TYR A 175 -11.01 -8.16 6.79
C TYR A 175 -10.57 -9.44 6.06
N MET A 176 -9.93 -10.38 6.75
CA MET A 176 -9.54 -11.66 6.15
C MET A 176 -10.76 -12.55 5.93
N GLY A 177 -10.85 -13.16 4.75
CA GLY A 177 -11.79 -14.24 4.51
C GLY A 177 -11.51 -15.41 5.46
N LYS A 178 -12.56 -16.05 5.98
CA LYS A 178 -12.39 -17.26 6.80
C LYS A 178 -11.89 -18.39 5.92
N ASP A 179 -10.72 -18.94 6.24
CA ASP A 179 -10.23 -20.15 5.59
C ASP A 179 -11.20 -21.30 5.87
N PRO A 180 -11.81 -21.92 4.85
CA PRO A 180 -12.74 -23.04 5.05
C PRO A 180 -12.06 -24.27 5.67
N CYS A 181 -10.73 -24.36 5.61
CA CYS A 181 -9.94 -25.48 6.12
C CYS A 181 -9.61 -25.39 7.63
N HIS A 182 -9.96 -24.32 8.33
CA HIS A 182 -9.59 -24.14 9.74
C HIS A 182 -10.57 -24.76 10.75
N ASN A 183 -11.56 -25.56 10.30
CA ASN A 183 -12.64 -26.05 11.17
C ASN A 183 -12.72 -27.59 11.32
N SER A 184 -11.60 -28.32 11.22
CA SER A 184 -11.63 -29.79 11.37
C SER A 184 -10.54 -30.39 12.26
N SER A 185 -10.00 -29.66 13.25
CA SER A 185 -8.98 -30.26 14.14
C SER A 185 -9.01 -29.87 15.63
N SER A 186 -10.00 -29.11 16.13
CA SER A 186 -10.03 -28.75 17.56
C SER A 186 -11.21 -29.29 18.38
N THR A 187 -12.05 -30.19 17.84
CA THR A 187 -13.22 -30.72 18.60
C THR A 187 -12.99 -32.05 19.32
N LEU A 188 -11.79 -32.65 19.30
CA LEU A 188 -11.55 -33.94 19.97
C LEU A 188 -10.30 -33.91 20.83
N GLN A 189 -10.40 -33.32 22.03
CA GLN A 189 -9.77 -33.78 23.27
C GLN A 189 -10.09 -32.79 24.39
N ASN A 190 -11.18 -33.06 25.12
CA ASN A 190 -11.30 -32.87 26.57
C ASN A 190 -12.74 -33.16 27.02
N LYS A 191 -13.06 -34.46 27.04
CA LYS A 191 -14.07 -35.01 27.96
C LYS A 191 -13.50 -36.29 28.52
N SER A 192 -12.87 -36.23 29.69
CA SER A 192 -12.71 -37.31 30.67
C SER A 192 -11.87 -36.80 31.85
N THR A 193 -12.51 -36.24 32.87
CA THR A 193 -12.13 -36.35 34.29
C THR A 193 -13.33 -35.85 35.11
N VAL A 194 -14.28 -36.74 35.39
CA VAL A 194 -14.55 -37.30 36.74
C VAL A 194 -14.96 -38.75 36.52
#